data_AF-A0A0D0FH25-F1
#
_entry.id   AF-A0A0D0FH25-F1
#
_cell.length_a   1.000
_cell.length_b   1.000
_cell.length_c   1.000
_cell.angle_alpha   90.00
_cell.angle_beta   90.00
_cell.angle_gamma   90.00
#
_symmetry.space_group_name_H-M   'P 1'
#
loop_
_entity.id
_entity.type
_entity.pdbx_description
1 polymer ?
#
loop_
_entity_poly.entity_id
_entity_poly.type
_entity_poly.pdbx_seq_one_letter_code
_entity_poly.pdbx_strand_id
1 'polypeptide(L)'
;MRQKSIHAIAFFFILVTIASMFSLYLPKSFAQEEDVVVIPNEAIRLRILANSNSEQDQEIKRIVRDRVNAQITEWVSTLTSIEAAREKIIANLDILEATAKEVLEENGVNQKVQIDFGEVDFPTKLYGNFLYPAGKYEAVLITLGEGTGANWWCVLFPPLCFLDFSSGTAVSDGFEDKGKNVSDDTKIDLTTHKEKKNDVTAKSNSDDQSNEQLYVEENEEDVEVKFFLVEFIENIFDLFK
;
A
#
# COMPACT_ATOMS: atom_id res chain seq x y z
N MET A 1 -68.66 4.29 -4.17
CA MET A 1 -67.51 3.81 -3.34
C MET A 1 -66.46 3.08 -4.17
N ARG A 2 -66.81 2.09 -5.02
CA ARG A 2 -65.86 1.31 -5.85
C ARG A 2 -64.88 2.12 -6.72
N GLN A 3 -65.31 3.24 -7.29
CA GLN A 3 -64.45 4.05 -8.17
C GLN A 3 -63.37 4.81 -7.38
N LYS A 4 -63.69 5.34 -6.19
CA LYS A 4 -62.73 6.05 -5.32
C LYS A 4 -61.65 5.12 -4.78
N SER A 5 -61.99 3.86 -4.50
CA SER A 5 -61.02 2.84 -4.08
C SER A 5 -60.09 2.41 -5.21
N ILE A 6 -60.54 2.38 -6.47
CA ILE A 6 -59.69 2.07 -7.62
C ILE A 6 -58.66 3.18 -7.86
N HIS A 7 -59.06 4.46 -7.75
CA HIS A 7 -58.14 5.59 -7.88
C HIS A 7 -57.10 5.62 -6.74
N ALA A 8 -57.51 5.26 -5.52
CA ALA A 8 -56.60 5.15 -4.39
C ALA A 8 -55.55 4.04 -4.59
N ILE A 9 -55.96 2.89 -5.14
CA ILE A 9 -55.04 1.78 -5.45
C ILE A 9 -54.07 2.18 -6.58
N ALA A 10 -54.58 2.80 -7.66
CA ALA A 10 -53.74 3.26 -8.76
C ALA A 10 -52.71 4.32 -8.29
N PHE A 11 -53.14 5.27 -7.45
CA PHE A 11 -52.26 6.29 -6.89
C PHE A 11 -51.17 5.67 -5.99
N PHE A 12 -51.51 4.65 -5.21
CA PHE A 12 -50.53 3.92 -4.39
C PHE A 12 -49.44 3.25 -5.25
N PHE A 13 -49.81 2.58 -6.35
CA PHE A 13 -48.83 1.97 -7.25
C PHE A 13 -47.95 3.00 -7.97
N ILE A 14 -48.50 4.17 -8.34
CA ILE A 14 -47.72 5.28 -8.90
C ILE A 14 -46.72 5.80 -7.87
N LEU A 15 -47.11 5.94 -6.61
CA LEU A 15 -46.23 6.41 -5.54
C LEU A 15 -45.08 5.42 -5.26
N VAL A 16 -45.38 4.11 -5.27
CA VAL A 16 -44.37 3.06 -5.08
C VAL A 16 -43.37 3.01 -6.25
N THR A 17 -43.85 3.16 -7.49
CA THR A 17 -42.97 3.16 -8.68
C THR A 17 -42.08 4.39 -8.72
N ILE A 18 -42.61 5.57 -8.38
CA ILE A 18 -41.82 6.80 -8.25
C ILE A 18 -40.78 6.67 -7.13
N ALA A 19 -41.15 6.15 -5.96
CA ALA A 19 -40.20 5.93 -4.87
C ALA A 19 -39.08 4.94 -5.24
N SER A 20 -39.41 3.88 -5.98
CA SER A 20 -38.43 2.91 -6.48
C SER A 20 -37.48 3.53 -7.51
N MET A 21 -37.99 4.36 -8.42
CA MET A 21 -37.15 5.10 -9.35
C MET A 21 -36.26 6.08 -8.60
N PHE A 22 -36.80 6.80 -7.62
CA PHE A 22 -36.03 7.74 -6.79
C PHE A 22 -34.91 7.03 -6.03
N SER A 23 -35.14 5.81 -5.53
CA SER A 23 -34.13 4.98 -4.87
C SER A 23 -32.98 4.56 -5.83
N LEU A 24 -33.26 4.42 -7.13
CA LEU A 24 -32.25 4.13 -8.16
C LEU A 24 -31.47 5.38 -8.60
N TYR A 25 -32.05 6.57 -8.45
CA TYR A 25 -31.43 7.86 -8.81
C TYR A 25 -30.79 8.59 -7.62
N LEU A 26 -31.07 8.16 -6.38
CA LEU A 26 -30.21 8.52 -5.26
C LEU A 26 -28.81 8.01 -5.61
N PRO A 27 -27.78 8.86 -5.62
CA PRO A 27 -26.42 8.37 -5.75
C PRO A 27 -26.26 7.35 -4.65
N LYS A 28 -26.10 6.07 -5.02
CA LYS A 28 -25.55 5.10 -4.08
C LYS A 28 -24.29 5.78 -3.59
N SER A 29 -24.24 6.08 -2.30
CA SER A 29 -23.02 6.53 -1.68
C SER A 29 -22.01 5.45 -2.04
N PHE A 30 -21.18 5.72 -3.05
CA PHE A 30 -20.09 4.86 -3.39
C PHE A 30 -19.37 4.68 -2.06
N ALA A 31 -19.15 3.41 -1.68
CA ALA A 31 -18.14 3.11 -0.69
C ALA A 31 -16.97 4.04 -1.00
N GLN A 32 -16.56 4.86 -0.04
CA GLN A 32 -15.47 5.82 -0.23
C GLN A 32 -14.41 5.14 -1.09
N GLU A 33 -14.08 5.72 -2.24
CA GLU A 33 -12.85 5.36 -2.92
C GLU A 33 -11.79 5.46 -1.82
N GLU A 34 -11.23 4.32 -1.41
CA GLU A 34 -10.06 4.34 -0.54
C GLU A 34 -9.03 5.12 -1.35
N ASP A 35 -8.75 6.36 -0.97
CA ASP A 35 -7.75 7.19 -1.62
C ASP A 35 -6.48 6.35 -1.72
N VAL A 36 -6.18 5.90 -2.93
CA VAL A 36 -5.10 4.95 -3.14
C VAL A 36 -3.80 5.74 -3.03
N VAL A 37 -3.22 5.75 -1.83
CA VAL A 37 -1.99 6.50 -1.56
C VAL A 37 -0.83 5.83 -2.27
N VAL A 38 -0.35 6.41 -3.37
CA VAL A 38 0.87 5.94 -4.03
C VAL A 38 2.08 6.58 -3.36
N ILE A 39 3.05 5.76 -2.96
CA ILE A 39 4.31 6.26 -2.41
C ILE A 39 5.12 6.82 -3.58
N PRO A 40 5.48 8.11 -3.58
CA PRO A 40 6.31 8.68 -4.64
C PRO A 40 7.69 8.00 -4.65
N ASN A 41 8.34 8.00 -5.82
CA ASN A 41 9.72 7.50 -5.94
C ASN A 41 10.66 8.28 -5.02
N GLU A 42 10.44 9.59 -4.91
CA GLU A 42 11.10 10.51 -4.00
C GLU A 42 10.40 10.45 -2.63
N ALA A 43 10.92 9.59 -1.75
CA ALA A 43 10.41 9.42 -0.40
C ALA A 43 11.55 9.11 0.58
N ILE A 44 11.44 9.63 1.80
CA ILE A 44 12.35 9.29 2.90
C ILE A 44 11.71 8.17 3.70
N ARG A 45 12.42 7.06 3.87
CA ARG A 45 11.90 5.86 4.54
C ARG A 45 12.45 5.71 5.97
N LEU A 46 11.87 4.79 6.73
CA LEU A 46 12.33 4.36 8.04
C LEU A 46 12.54 2.85 8.03
N ARG A 47 13.68 2.40 8.53
CA ARG A 47 13.96 1.00 8.82
C ARG A 47 14.39 0.86 10.27
N ILE A 48 13.74 -0.04 11.02
CA ILE A 48 14.14 -0.34 12.41
C ILE A 48 14.48 -1.82 12.54
N LEU A 49 15.68 -2.12 13.01
CA LEU A 49 16.15 -3.45 13.38
C LEU A 49 15.98 -3.63 14.89
N ALA A 50 15.18 -4.62 15.29
CA ALA A 50 15.10 -5.02 16.69
C ALA A 50 16.37 -5.78 17.11
N ASN A 51 16.68 -5.78 18.40
CA ASN A 51 17.79 -6.56 18.94
C ASN A 51 17.63 -8.06 18.67
N SER A 52 16.44 -8.62 18.89
CA SER A 52 16.08 -10.01 18.59
C SER A 52 14.60 -10.18 18.19
N ASN A 53 14.17 -11.42 17.94
CA ASN A 53 12.77 -11.77 17.68
C ASN A 53 11.95 -12.05 18.95
N SER A 54 12.50 -11.80 20.14
CA SER A 54 11.74 -11.94 21.39
C SER A 54 10.55 -10.96 21.41
N GLU A 55 9.47 -11.35 22.08
CA GLU A 55 8.28 -10.50 22.20
C GLU A 55 8.61 -9.12 22.79
N GLN A 56 9.49 -9.08 23.79
CA GLN A 56 9.96 -7.86 24.41
C GLN A 56 10.70 -6.94 23.42
N ASP A 57 11.66 -7.48 22.64
CA ASP A 57 12.41 -6.66 21.68
C ASP A 57 11.51 -6.19 20.52
N GLN A 58 10.52 -6.99 20.13
CA GLN A 58 9.55 -6.59 19.12
C GLN A 58 8.59 -5.50 19.63
N GLU A 59 8.23 -5.53 20.91
CA GLU A 59 7.43 -4.47 21.55
C GLU A 59 8.22 -3.17 21.66
N ILE A 60 9.46 -3.23 22.13
CA ILE A 60 10.33 -2.04 22.21
C ILE A 60 10.48 -1.41 20.83
N LYS A 61 10.70 -2.21 19.78
CA LYS A 61 10.73 -1.70 18.40
C LYS A 61 9.45 -0.96 18.02
N ARG A 62 8.26 -1.45 18.40
CA ARG A 62 6.97 -0.78 18.13
C ARG A 62 6.87 0.56 18.86
N ILE A 63 7.28 0.61 20.13
CA ILE A 63 7.27 1.86 20.91
C ILE A 63 8.25 2.88 20.33
N VAL A 64 9.48 2.45 19.99
CA VAL A 64 10.47 3.30 19.32
C VAL A 64 9.94 3.83 17.99
N ARG A 65 9.35 2.95 17.17
CA ARG A 65 8.69 3.34 15.90
C ARG A 65 7.68 4.46 16.14
N ASP A 66 6.78 4.28 17.10
CA ASP A 66 5.67 5.21 17.32
C ASP A 66 6.17 6.59 17.76
N ARG A 67 7.14 6.64 18.70
CA ARG A 67 7.72 7.91 19.15
C ARG A 67 8.52 8.62 18.06
N VAL A 68 9.40 7.89 17.40
CA VAL A 68 10.22 8.44 16.29
C VAL A 68 9.32 8.95 15.18
N ASN A 69 8.31 8.16 14.79
CA ASN A 69 7.39 8.56 13.73
C ASN A 69 6.59 9.81 14.10
N ALA A 70 6.05 9.89 15.32
CA ALA A 70 5.31 11.06 15.78
C ALA A 70 6.16 12.33 15.70
N GLN A 71 7.40 12.23 16.17
CA GLN A 71 8.34 13.34 16.19
C GLN A 71 8.76 13.80 14.79
N ILE A 72 9.06 12.86 13.90
CA ILE A 72 9.38 13.19 12.50
C ILE A 72 8.17 13.80 11.80
N THR A 73 6.98 13.24 12.02
CA THR A 73 5.72 13.76 11.44
C THR A 73 5.50 15.21 11.85
N GLU A 74 5.74 15.56 13.11
CA GLU A 74 5.67 16.95 13.59
C GLU A 74 6.59 17.87 12.76
N TRP A 75 7.83 17.46 12.53
CA TRP A 75 8.80 18.25 11.78
C TRP A 75 8.48 18.43 10.31
N VAL A 76 7.93 17.40 9.66
CA VAL A 76 7.74 17.37 8.20
C VAL A 76 6.31 17.64 7.75
N SER A 77 5.32 17.67 8.65
CA SER A 77 3.89 17.86 8.33
C SER A 77 3.57 19.11 7.53
N THR A 78 4.38 20.17 7.67
CA THR A 78 4.20 21.45 6.98
C THR A 78 5.13 21.61 5.77
N LEU A 79 6.03 20.66 5.55
CA LEU A 79 7.01 20.70 4.47
C LEU A 79 6.43 20.10 3.20
N THR A 80 6.71 20.74 2.07
CA THR A 80 6.29 20.28 0.74
C THR A 80 7.46 19.80 -0.12
N SER A 81 8.71 20.00 0.32
CA SER A 81 9.94 19.61 -0.38
C SER A 81 10.64 18.49 0.37
N ILE A 82 11.10 17.48 -0.38
CA ILE A 82 11.89 16.37 0.14
C ILE A 82 13.26 16.84 0.63
N GLU A 83 13.85 17.85 0.00
CA GLU A 83 15.12 18.45 0.42
C GLU A 83 14.98 19.09 1.81
N ALA A 84 13.92 19.87 2.02
CA ALA A 84 13.65 20.48 3.32
C ALA A 84 13.40 19.41 4.39
N ALA A 85 12.67 18.35 4.06
CA ALA A 85 12.43 17.23 4.96
C ALA A 85 13.75 16.49 5.30
N ARG A 86 14.60 16.25 4.30
CA ARG A 86 15.92 15.63 4.45
C ARG A 86 16.82 16.42 5.38
N GLU A 87 16.99 17.72 5.12
CA GLU A 87 17.80 18.59 5.96
C GLU A 87 17.29 18.62 7.40
N LYS A 88 15.96 18.69 7.56
CA LYS A 88 15.33 18.70 8.88
C LYS A 88 15.56 17.39 9.64
N ILE A 89 15.41 16.24 8.99
CA ILE A 89 15.63 14.93 9.61
C ILE A 89 17.10 14.75 9.97
N ILE A 90 18.03 15.03 9.06
CA ILE A 90 19.47 14.90 9.29
C ILE A 90 19.93 15.78 10.46
N ALA A 91 19.45 17.03 10.51
CA ALA A 91 19.81 17.96 11.59
C ALA A 91 19.29 17.54 12.97
N ASN A 92 18.37 16.58 13.06
CA ASN A 92 17.75 16.14 14.31
C ASN A 92 17.96 14.64 14.59
N LEU A 93 18.91 13.97 13.93
CA LEU A 93 19.23 12.55 14.18
C LEU A 93 19.61 12.29 15.65
N ASP A 94 20.40 13.19 16.25
CA ASP A 94 20.79 13.09 17.67
C ASP A 94 19.57 13.09 18.59
N ILE A 95 18.53 13.84 18.23
CA ILE A 95 17.28 13.89 19.00
C ILE A 95 16.52 12.57 18.85
N LEU A 96 16.47 12.00 17.64
CA LEU A 96 15.87 10.67 17.42
C LEU A 96 16.60 9.58 18.22
N GLU A 97 17.93 9.67 18.30
CA GLU A 97 18.74 8.72 19.07
C GLU A 97 18.43 8.85 20.56
N ALA A 98 18.32 10.08 21.06
CA ALA A 98 17.90 10.34 22.43
C ALA A 98 16.50 9.80 22.72
N THR A 99 15.53 10.02 21.82
CA THR A 99 14.16 9.49 21.95
C THR A 99 14.15 7.96 22.01
N ALA A 100 14.93 7.28 21.16
CA ALA A 100 15.03 5.83 21.20
C ALA A 100 15.69 5.33 22.51
N LYS A 101 16.74 6.01 23.00
CA LYS A 101 17.37 5.69 24.28
C LYS A 101 16.40 5.87 25.47
N GLU A 102 15.63 6.95 25.48
CA GLU A 102 14.62 7.20 26.51
C GLU A 102 13.58 6.05 26.56
N VAL A 103 13.10 5.59 25.39
CA VAL A 103 12.19 4.43 25.33
C VAL A 103 12.84 3.19 25.95
N LEU A 104 14.10 2.92 25.66
CA LEU A 104 14.83 1.79 26.23
C LEU A 104 14.94 1.91 27.76
N GLU A 105 15.30 3.08 28.27
CA GLU A 105 15.43 3.36 29.69
C GLU A 105 14.10 3.21 30.45
N GLU A 106 13.01 3.76 29.91
CA GLU A 106 11.67 3.63 30.48
C GLU A 106 11.18 2.18 30.56
N ASN A 107 11.59 1.34 29.60
CA ASN A 107 11.26 -0.08 29.55
C ASN A 107 12.28 -0.95 30.32
N GLY A 108 13.24 -0.34 31.02
CA GLY A 108 14.25 -1.05 31.81
C GLY A 108 15.21 -1.89 30.97
N VAL A 109 15.42 -1.52 29.71
CA VAL A 109 16.26 -2.25 28.76
C VAL A 109 17.55 -1.51 28.50
N ASN A 110 18.67 -2.20 28.72
CA ASN A 110 19.99 -1.66 28.44
C ASN A 110 20.54 -2.27 27.14
N GLN A 111 20.31 -1.58 26.03
CA GLN A 111 20.79 -1.95 24.71
C GLN A 111 21.43 -0.73 24.04
N LYS A 112 22.34 -0.97 23.10
CA LYS A 112 22.88 0.10 22.26
C LYS A 112 21.79 0.58 21.30
N VAL A 113 21.83 1.87 20.98
CA VAL A 113 21.03 2.46 19.91
C VAL A 113 22.02 3.05 18.92
N GLN A 114 21.84 2.74 17.64
CA GLN A 114 22.55 3.39 16.55
C GLN A 114 21.53 3.91 15.56
N ILE A 115 21.69 5.14 15.12
CA ILE A 115 20.85 5.77 14.09
C ILE A 115 21.75 6.31 12.99
N ASP A 116 21.43 5.95 11.75
CA ASP A 116 22.11 6.41 10.55
C ASP A 116 21.09 6.94 9.53
N PHE A 117 21.53 7.83 8.64
CA PHE A 117 20.75 8.30 7.51
C PHE A 117 21.52 8.05 6.21
N GLY A 118 20.88 7.43 5.22
CA GLY A 118 21.48 7.21 3.91
C GLY A 118 20.77 6.14 3.09
N GLU A 119 21.50 5.56 2.12
CA GLU A 119 21.01 4.49 1.25
C GLU A 119 21.00 3.15 1.97
N VAL A 120 19.81 2.58 2.16
CA VAL A 120 19.58 1.33 2.91
C VAL A 120 18.86 0.32 2.03
N ASP A 121 19.23 -0.96 2.14
CA ASP A 121 18.57 -2.04 1.41
C ASP A 121 17.14 -2.30 1.93
N PHE A 122 16.17 -2.33 1.01
CA PHE A 122 14.79 -2.72 1.27
C PHE A 122 14.43 -3.93 0.39
N PRO A 123 13.69 -4.92 0.92
CA PRO A 123 13.13 -5.99 0.12
C PRO A 123 11.92 -5.48 -0.68
N THR A 124 11.44 -6.28 -1.63
CA THR A 124 10.18 -6.02 -2.31
C THR A 124 9.04 -5.94 -1.29
N LYS A 125 8.22 -4.89 -1.38
CA LYS A 125 7.08 -4.63 -0.50
C LYS A 125 5.80 -4.44 -1.29
N LEU A 126 4.73 -5.10 -0.86
CA LEU A 126 3.39 -4.81 -1.31
C LEU A 126 2.75 -3.78 -0.38
N TYR A 127 2.12 -2.75 -0.95
CA TYR A 127 1.33 -1.77 -0.21
C TYR A 127 0.08 -1.38 -1.01
N GLY A 128 -1.09 -1.51 -0.39
CA GLY A 128 -2.36 -1.44 -1.10
C GLY A 128 -2.35 -2.40 -2.29
N ASN A 129 -2.52 -1.85 -3.49
CA ASN A 129 -2.49 -2.59 -4.74
C ASN A 129 -1.15 -2.45 -5.50
N PHE A 130 -0.13 -1.84 -4.89
CA PHE A 130 1.15 -1.53 -5.52
C PHE A 130 2.28 -2.39 -4.99
N LEU A 131 3.10 -2.87 -5.92
CA LEU A 131 4.35 -3.57 -5.66
C LEU A 131 5.51 -2.59 -5.77
N TYR A 132 6.29 -2.47 -4.69
CA TYR A 132 7.54 -1.70 -4.65
C TYR A 132 8.71 -2.68 -4.70
N PRO A 133 9.60 -2.59 -5.71
CA PRO A 133 10.69 -3.55 -5.89
C PRO A 133 11.74 -3.47 -4.78
N ALA A 134 12.55 -4.52 -4.66
CA ALA A 134 13.75 -4.47 -3.82
C ALA A 134 14.78 -3.49 -4.39
N GLY A 135 15.51 -2.80 -3.51
CA GLY A 135 16.49 -1.80 -3.92
C GLY A 135 17.11 -1.06 -2.74
N LYS A 136 17.97 -0.09 -3.07
CA LYS A 136 18.50 0.87 -2.10
C LYS A 136 17.66 2.13 -2.13
N TYR A 137 17.32 2.62 -0.94
CA TYR A 137 16.49 3.78 -0.78
C TYR A 137 17.01 4.65 0.37
N GLU A 138 16.79 5.96 0.23
CA GLU A 138 17.04 6.93 1.28
C GLU A 138 16.16 6.64 2.52
N ALA A 139 16.81 6.36 3.65
CA ALA A 139 16.13 6.00 4.88
C ALA A 139 16.88 6.42 6.14
N VAL A 140 16.13 6.66 7.21
CA VAL A 140 16.62 6.59 8.58
C VAL A 140 16.69 5.11 8.97
N LEU A 141 17.88 4.63 9.34
CA LEU A 141 18.10 3.29 9.86
C LEU A 141 18.33 3.36 11.37
N ILE A 142 17.47 2.70 12.14
CA ILE A 142 17.60 2.57 13.59
C ILE A 142 17.95 1.11 13.91
N THR A 143 19.08 0.89 14.57
CA THR A 143 19.51 -0.42 15.04
C THR A 143 19.45 -0.47 16.56
N LEU A 144 18.61 -1.35 17.09
CA LEU A 144 18.50 -1.60 18.52
C LEU A 144 19.33 -2.84 18.87
N GLY A 145 20.24 -2.71 19.84
CA GLY A 145 21.15 -3.77 20.28
C GLY A 145 21.98 -4.34 19.12
N GLU A 146 21.93 -5.66 18.93
CA GLU A 146 22.66 -6.36 17.86
C GLU A 146 21.95 -6.32 16.50
N GLY A 147 20.71 -5.81 16.42
CA GLY A 147 19.99 -5.66 15.15
C GLY A 147 19.62 -6.98 14.44
N THR A 148 19.62 -8.11 15.15
CA THR A 148 19.37 -9.44 14.56
C THR A 148 17.88 -9.81 14.46
N GLY A 149 17.01 -9.01 15.05
CA GLY A 149 15.58 -9.23 15.08
C GLY A 149 14.85 -8.83 13.81
N ALA A 150 13.54 -9.04 13.82
CA ALA A 150 12.68 -8.68 12.71
C ALA A 150 12.75 -7.18 12.45
N ASN A 151 12.67 -6.84 11.17
CA ASN A 151 12.74 -5.46 10.70
C ASN A 151 11.36 -4.79 10.84
N TRP A 152 11.35 -3.47 10.80
CA TRP A 152 10.18 -2.65 10.53
C TRP A 152 10.51 -1.73 9.37
N TRP A 153 9.56 -1.51 8.45
CA TRP A 153 9.72 -0.61 7.31
C TRP A 153 8.56 0.36 7.27
N CYS A 154 8.85 1.61 6.92
CA CYS A 154 7.88 2.69 6.87
C CYS A 154 8.31 3.79 5.91
N VAL A 155 7.40 4.71 5.59
CA VAL A 155 7.70 5.96 4.86
C VAL A 155 7.47 7.16 5.79
N LEU A 156 8.50 7.97 5.96
CA LEU A 156 8.52 9.15 6.83
C LEU A 156 8.09 10.43 6.10
N PHE A 157 8.45 10.55 4.82
CA PHE A 157 8.07 11.68 3.98
C PHE A 157 7.66 11.20 2.58
N PRO A 158 6.40 11.42 2.15
CA PRO A 158 5.28 11.94 2.96
C PRO A 158 4.99 11.03 4.19
N PRO A 159 4.38 11.55 5.28
CA PRO A 159 4.24 10.85 6.56
C PRO A 159 3.19 9.73 6.48
N LEU A 160 3.58 8.61 5.89
CA LEU A 160 2.74 7.44 5.60
C LEU A 160 3.03 6.27 6.55
N CYS A 161 3.66 6.54 7.69
CA CYS A 161 4.03 5.54 8.66
C CYS A 161 2.91 5.15 9.65
N PHE A 162 1.67 5.18 9.19
CA PHE A 162 0.51 4.56 9.85
C PHE A 162 0.15 3.21 9.21
N LEU A 163 0.80 2.89 8.10
CA LEU A 163 0.51 1.74 7.26
C LEU A 163 1.42 0.60 7.66
N ASP A 164 0.84 -0.52 8.08
CA ASP A 164 1.61 -1.70 8.45
C ASP A 164 2.07 -2.44 7.18
N PHE A 165 3.38 -2.49 6.96
CA PHE A 165 4.00 -3.29 5.90
C PHE A 165 4.16 -4.77 6.30
N SER A 166 3.41 -5.25 7.30
CA SER A 166 3.41 -6.65 7.69
C SER A 166 2.89 -7.53 6.55
N SER A 167 3.65 -8.60 6.28
CA SER A 167 3.34 -9.72 5.38
C SER A 167 3.04 -9.45 3.89
N GLY A 168 3.37 -8.28 3.35
CA GLY A 168 3.34 -8.04 1.90
C GLY A 168 4.54 -8.59 1.11
N THR A 169 5.01 -9.81 1.37
CA THR A 169 5.96 -10.48 0.46
C THR A 169 5.17 -10.98 -0.74
N ALA A 170 5.27 -10.27 -1.87
CA ALA A 170 4.85 -10.82 -3.15
C ALA A 170 5.79 -11.98 -3.50
N VAL A 171 5.40 -13.19 -3.12
CA VAL A 171 6.03 -14.40 -3.61
C VAL A 171 5.59 -14.60 -5.05
N SER A 172 6.39 -14.12 -5.99
CA SER A 172 6.42 -14.72 -7.32
C SER A 172 7.38 -15.91 -7.23
N ASP A 173 6.85 -17.12 -7.37
CA ASP A 173 7.66 -18.33 -7.55
C ASP A 173 8.70 -18.10 -8.65
N GLY A 174 9.97 -18.31 -8.31
CA GLY A 174 11.04 -18.46 -9.27
C GLY A 174 12.14 -17.42 -9.15
N PHE A 175 13.13 -17.70 -8.29
CA PHE A 175 14.54 -17.90 -8.67
C PHE A 175 15.34 -18.07 -7.36
N GLU A 176 15.41 -19.31 -6.86
CA GLU A 176 16.45 -19.68 -5.88
C GLU A 176 17.51 -20.54 -6.59
N ASP A 177 18.71 -19.96 -6.64
CA ASP A 177 19.95 -20.61 -7.00
C ASP A 177 20.34 -21.64 -5.94
N LYS A 178 20.92 -22.75 -6.42
CA LYS A 178 21.17 -23.97 -5.66
C LYS A 178 22.36 -23.82 -4.70
N GLY A 179 22.06 -23.71 -3.41
CA GLY A 179 23.02 -23.92 -2.32
C GLY A 179 22.71 -25.17 -1.51
N LYS A 180 23.40 -26.27 -1.84
CA LYS A 180 23.27 -27.63 -1.27
C LYS A 180 23.77 -27.70 0.18
N ASN A 181 22.97 -28.20 1.13
CA ASN A 181 23.41 -29.18 2.15
C ASN A 181 22.22 -29.83 2.89
N VAL A 182 22.40 -31.11 3.19
CA VAL A 182 21.40 -32.11 3.59
C VAL A 182 21.49 -32.40 5.09
N SER A 183 20.34 -32.57 5.75
CA SER A 183 20.02 -33.44 6.92
C SER A 183 18.92 -32.73 7.75
N ASP A 184 17.82 -33.29 8.25
CA ASP A 184 17.35 -34.66 8.42
C ASP A 184 15.84 -34.61 8.75
N ASP A 185 15.14 -35.71 8.44
CA ASP A 185 13.85 -36.21 8.95
C ASP A 185 12.74 -35.25 9.43
N THR A 186 11.59 -35.30 8.73
CA THR A 186 10.31 -35.81 9.31
C THR A 186 9.27 -36.06 8.20
N LYS A 187 8.79 -37.30 8.16
CA LYS A 187 7.71 -37.83 7.30
C LYS A 187 6.38 -37.12 7.55
N ILE A 188 5.65 -36.75 6.50
CA ILE A 188 4.20 -37.02 6.41
C ILE A 188 3.86 -37.45 4.96
N ASP A 189 3.24 -38.62 4.91
CA ASP A 189 2.68 -39.37 3.80
C ASP A 189 1.43 -38.70 3.23
N LEU A 190 1.27 -38.73 1.89
CA LEU A 190 -0.02 -38.85 1.19
C LEU A 190 0.23 -39.18 -0.30
N THR A 191 0.48 -40.47 -0.51
CA THR A 191 0.03 -41.33 -1.62
C THR A 191 -0.68 -40.72 -2.87
N THR A 192 -0.10 -41.10 -4.02
CA THR A 192 -0.72 -41.46 -5.33
C THR A 192 -1.49 -40.41 -6.15
N HIS A 193 -0.94 -40.06 -7.33
CA HIS A 193 -1.47 -40.58 -8.60
C HIS A 193 -0.38 -40.60 -9.69
N LYS A 194 -0.31 -41.74 -10.38
CA LYS A 194 0.63 -42.14 -11.42
C LYS A 194 0.36 -41.49 -12.78
N GLU A 195 1.47 -41.24 -13.49
CA GLU A 195 1.71 -41.48 -14.92
C GLU A 195 0.76 -40.86 -15.97
N LYS A 196 1.30 -40.01 -16.86
CA LYS A 196 1.86 -40.49 -18.13
C LYS A 196 2.63 -39.41 -18.91
N LYS A 197 3.66 -39.92 -19.55
CA LYS A 197 4.68 -39.35 -20.44
C LYS A 197 4.14 -39.19 -21.87
N ASN A 198 4.64 -38.21 -22.62
CA ASN A 198 4.90 -38.17 -24.08
C ASN A 198 5.46 -36.76 -24.36
N ASP A 199 6.77 -36.53 -24.42
CA ASP A 199 7.73 -36.77 -25.52
C ASP A 199 7.52 -35.89 -26.77
N VAL A 200 8.66 -35.58 -27.41
CA VAL A 200 8.92 -34.86 -28.67
C VAL A 200 9.24 -33.36 -28.52
N THR A 201 10.51 -32.95 -28.30
CA THR A 201 11.57 -32.56 -29.29
C THR A 201 11.06 -31.67 -30.45
N ALA A 202 11.68 -30.59 -30.92
CA ALA A 202 13.08 -30.14 -30.93
C ALA A 202 13.17 -28.69 -31.43
N LYS A 203 14.31 -28.02 -31.09
CA LYS A 203 15.08 -27.01 -31.88
C LYS A 203 14.36 -25.69 -32.27
N SER A 204 14.98 -24.51 -32.31
CA SER A 204 16.37 -24.05 -32.15
C SER A 204 16.40 -22.53 -32.38
N ASN A 205 17.29 -21.81 -31.68
CA ASN A 205 17.93 -20.52 -32.05
C ASN A 205 16.99 -19.29 -32.14
N SER A 206 17.35 -18.05 -31.87
CA SER A 206 18.61 -17.34 -31.54
C SER A 206 18.19 -15.90 -31.18
N ASP A 207 18.99 -15.27 -30.31
CA ASP A 207 19.38 -13.86 -30.30
C ASP A 207 18.34 -12.72 -30.21
N ASP A 208 18.62 -11.91 -29.18
CA ASP A 208 18.72 -10.46 -29.15
C ASP A 208 17.52 -9.56 -28.80
N GLN A 209 17.85 -8.68 -27.85
CA GLN A 209 17.36 -7.33 -27.56
C GLN A 209 15.98 -6.92 -28.10
N SER A 210 15.10 -6.49 -27.17
CA SER A 210 14.99 -5.06 -26.87
C SER A 210 13.97 -4.77 -25.77
N ASN A 211 14.36 -3.82 -24.94
CA ASN A 211 13.59 -3.11 -23.92
C ASN A 211 12.40 -2.37 -24.57
N GLU A 212 11.17 -2.69 -24.22
CA GLU A 212 9.98 -1.91 -24.59
C GLU A 212 9.23 -1.46 -23.34
N GLN A 213 9.52 -0.23 -22.93
CA GLN A 213 8.67 0.57 -22.03
C GLN A 213 7.49 1.09 -22.84
N LEU A 214 6.28 0.80 -22.36
CA LEU A 214 5.05 1.33 -22.95
C LEU A 214 4.80 2.74 -22.39
N TYR A 215 5.17 3.76 -23.15
CA TYR A 215 4.72 5.13 -22.93
C TYR A 215 3.42 5.33 -23.72
N VAL A 216 2.36 5.81 -23.06
CA VAL A 216 1.15 6.29 -23.73
C VAL A 216 1.29 7.80 -23.86
N GLU A 217 1.39 8.29 -25.10
CA GLU A 217 1.29 9.71 -25.44
C GLU A 217 -0.18 10.14 -25.34
N GLU A 218 -0.44 11.23 -24.61
CA GLU A 218 -1.73 11.92 -24.57
C GLU A 218 -1.92 12.72 -25.87
N ASN A 219 -2.95 12.39 -26.65
CA ASN A 219 -3.48 13.28 -27.69
C ASN A 219 -4.61 14.12 -27.08
N GLU A 220 -4.42 15.44 -27.05
CA GLU A 220 -5.49 16.41 -26.79
C GLU A 220 -6.40 16.48 -28.03
N GLU A 221 -7.60 15.90 -27.93
CA GLU A 221 -8.72 16.22 -28.83
C GLU A 221 -9.78 17.00 -28.04
N ASP A 222 -10.07 18.22 -28.51
CA ASP A 222 -11.12 19.08 -27.97
C ASP A 222 -12.50 18.40 -28.07
N VAL A 223 -13.04 17.99 -26.92
CA VAL A 223 -14.39 17.40 -26.85
C VAL A 223 -15.42 18.53 -26.78
N GLU A 224 -16.12 18.79 -27.89
CA GLU A 224 -17.34 19.60 -27.88
C GLU A 224 -18.45 18.88 -27.11
N VAL A 225 -18.73 19.34 -25.88
CA VAL A 225 -19.79 18.78 -25.04
C VAL A 225 -21.16 19.25 -25.54
N LYS A 226 -21.85 18.41 -26.32
CA LYS A 226 -23.28 18.59 -26.57
C LYS A 226 -24.07 18.16 -25.35
N PHE A 227 -24.67 19.13 -24.66
CA PHE A 227 -25.49 18.92 -23.47
C PHE A 227 -26.84 18.31 -23.82
N PHE A 228 -26.86 16.99 -23.97
CA PHE A 228 -28.07 16.16 -24.12
C PHE A 228 -29.15 16.43 -23.03
N LEU A 229 -28.73 16.90 -21.85
CA LEU A 229 -29.64 17.27 -20.75
C LEU A 229 -30.49 18.51 -21.06
N VAL A 230 -30.02 19.43 -21.89
CA VAL A 230 -30.75 20.67 -22.22
C VAL A 230 -31.90 20.36 -23.17
N GLU A 231 -31.67 19.53 -24.20
CA GLU A 231 -32.72 19.06 -25.13
C GLU A 231 -33.75 18.14 -24.45
N PHE A 232 -33.33 17.39 -23.43
CA PHE A 232 -34.21 16.52 -22.67
C PHE A 232 -35.15 17.31 -21.74
N ILE A 233 -34.68 18.41 -21.15
CA ILE A 233 -35.49 19.29 -20.27
C ILE A 233 -36.53 20.08 -21.08
N GLU A 234 -36.19 20.53 -22.29
CA GLU A 234 -37.16 21.22 -23.17
C GLU A 234 -38.30 20.29 -23.61
N ASN A 235 -38.00 19.05 -24.00
CA ASN A 235 -39.02 18.06 -24.36
C ASN A 235 -39.92 17.64 -23.18
N ILE A 236 -39.39 17.67 -21.96
CA ILE A 236 -40.18 17.42 -20.75
C ILE A 236 -41.13 18.58 -20.46
N PHE A 237 -40.71 19.82 -20.70
CA PHE A 237 -41.56 20.99 -20.46
C PHE A 237 -42.74 21.07 -21.43
N ASP A 238 -42.54 20.66 -22.69
CA ASP A 238 -43.60 20.60 -23.70
C ASP A 238 -44.64 19.50 -23.43
N LEU A 239 -44.30 18.50 -22.60
CA LEU A 239 -45.23 17.43 -22.21
C LEU A 239 -46.20 17.85 -21.09
N PHE A 240 -45.96 18.98 -20.42
CA PHE A 240 -46.74 19.50 -19.30
C PHE A 240 -47.58 20.75 -19.63
N LYS A 241 -47.70 21.10 -20.92
CA LYS A 241 -48.57 22.15 -21.44
C LYS A 241 -49.81 21.57 -22.11
#